data_AF-A0A0F8J2N4-F1
#
_entry.id   AF-A0A0F8J2N4-F1
#
_cell.length_a   1.000
_cell.length_b   1.000
_cell.length_c   1.000
_cell.angle_alpha   90.00
_cell.angle_beta   90.00
_cell.angle_gamma   90.00
#
_symmetry.space_group_name_H-M   'P 1'
#
loop_
_entity.id
_entity.type
_entity.pdbx_description
1 polymer ?
#
loop_
_entity_poly.entity_id
_entity_poly.type
_entity_poly.pdbx_seq_one_letter_code
_entity_poly.pdbx_strand_id
1 'polypeptide(L)'
;MKAMLLRVGIDTGSGGTLGPIFKDGSFEYIPIPEGYLSEEDKTYGNTIGRKGFPLSTYVSKILKDVGMHFDPEFKTYTYGDPTSKRSSLLRLQKNDLLVFYAGLKPYNQKKGEAALYIIGYFTVKEVIDFNLLSTEEREKYCNRCKNNAHIKRMEILGEEHLEDLVIITGQKNGSKLLDKAIKISEKGSDSIGRPLHVVSKKMRPIFGFKGSIQRSRPRKVKEENVDKLKNLLFAE
;
A
#
# COMPACT_ATOMS: atom_id res chain seq x y z
N MET A 1 15.95 12.21 -7.91
CA MET A 1 15.21 11.18 -7.14
C MET A 1 13.77 11.64 -7.00
N LYS A 2 12.79 10.76 -7.19
CA LYS A 2 11.36 11.04 -7.10
C LYS A 2 10.79 10.30 -5.88
N ALA A 3 9.67 10.79 -5.37
CA ALA A 3 8.87 10.06 -4.40
C ALA A 3 7.39 10.11 -4.78
N MET A 4 6.71 8.98 -4.64
CA MET A 4 5.30 8.82 -4.95
C MET A 4 4.57 8.24 -3.75
N LEU A 5 3.42 8.82 -3.39
CA LEU A 5 2.53 8.29 -2.37
C LEU A 5 1.38 7.51 -3.00
N LEU A 6 1.05 6.38 -2.40
CA LEU A 6 -0.02 5.51 -2.86
C LEU A 6 -0.85 4.96 -1.70
N ARG A 7 -2.18 5.02 -1.83
CA ARG A 7 -3.09 4.48 -0.82
C ARG A 7 -3.25 2.99 -1.00
N VAL A 8 -3.09 2.23 0.07
CA VAL A 8 -3.18 0.76 0.09
C VAL A 8 -3.89 0.27 1.34
N GLY A 9 -4.17 -1.04 1.38
CA GLY A 9 -4.83 -1.70 2.49
C GLY A 9 -6.35 -1.55 2.49
N ILE A 10 -6.99 -2.30 3.39
CA ILE A 10 -8.44 -2.33 3.55
C ILE A 10 -9.00 -0.93 3.79
N ASP A 11 -10.14 -0.66 3.18
CA ASP A 11 -10.94 0.48 3.54
C ASP A 11 -12.44 0.18 3.54
N THR A 12 -13.25 1.21 3.82
CA THR A 12 -14.70 1.07 3.86
C THR A 12 -15.29 0.64 2.52
N GLY A 13 -14.61 0.90 1.40
CA GLY A 13 -15.05 0.49 0.07
C GLY A 13 -14.62 -0.93 -0.31
N SER A 14 -13.46 -1.39 0.16
CA SER A 14 -12.95 -2.73 -0.19
C SER A 14 -13.28 -3.82 0.83
N GLY A 15 -13.40 -3.50 2.12
CA GLY A 15 -13.66 -4.50 3.16
C GLY A 15 -14.45 -3.98 4.36
N GLY A 16 -15.11 -2.83 4.22
CA GLY A 16 -16.07 -2.30 5.20
C GLY A 16 -15.43 -1.73 6.48
N THR A 17 -14.11 -1.66 6.59
CA THR A 17 -13.41 -1.17 7.79
C THR A 17 -12.04 -0.58 7.45
N LEU A 18 -11.40 0.03 8.45
CA LEU A 18 -10.01 0.48 8.41
C LEU A 18 -9.15 -0.37 9.35
N GLY A 19 -7.85 -0.43 9.08
CA GLY A 19 -6.89 -1.07 9.97
C GLY A 19 -6.80 -0.39 11.35
N PRO A 20 -6.46 -1.12 12.42
CA PRO A 20 -6.26 -0.56 13.75
C PRO A 20 -4.93 0.21 13.85
N ILE A 21 -4.96 1.35 14.53
CA ILE A 21 -3.77 1.99 15.11
C ILE A 21 -3.88 1.99 16.64
N PHE A 22 -2.79 1.66 17.32
CA PHE A 22 -2.72 1.53 18.77
C PHE A 22 -2.16 2.80 19.41
N LYS A 23 -2.28 2.91 20.74
CA LYS A 23 -1.88 4.12 21.49
C LYS A 23 -0.38 4.45 21.36
N ASP A 24 0.46 3.44 21.17
CA ASP A 24 1.91 3.56 20.98
C ASP A 24 2.32 3.95 19.55
N GLY A 25 1.35 4.13 18.64
CA GLY A 25 1.56 4.44 17.22
C GLY A 25 1.78 3.21 16.33
N SER A 26 1.93 2.02 16.91
CA SER A 26 1.96 0.77 16.14
C SER A 26 0.59 0.50 15.51
N PHE A 27 0.54 -0.40 14.54
CA PHE A 27 -0.67 -0.67 13.75
C PHE A 27 -0.65 -2.07 13.14
N GLU A 28 -1.81 -2.51 12.65
CA GLU A 28 -1.88 -3.66 11.73
C GLU A 28 -2.08 -3.18 10.30
N TYR A 29 -1.23 -3.65 9.38
CA TYR A 29 -1.51 -3.54 7.96
C TYR A 29 -2.48 -4.66 7.58
N ILE A 30 -3.69 -4.28 7.18
CA ILE A 30 -4.71 -5.22 6.74
C ILE A 30 -4.83 -5.08 5.21
N PRO A 31 -4.47 -6.10 4.42
CA PRO A 31 -4.66 -6.10 2.97
C PRO A 31 -6.14 -6.02 2.59
N ILE A 32 -6.44 -5.73 1.33
CA ILE A 32 -7.82 -5.80 0.83
C ILE A 32 -8.25 -7.26 0.65
N PRO A 33 -9.56 -7.58 0.67
CA PRO A 33 -10.03 -8.91 0.30
C PRO A 33 -9.58 -9.28 -1.11
N GLU A 34 -9.12 -10.50 -1.29
CA GLU A 34 -8.79 -11.02 -2.62
C GLU A 34 -10.10 -11.22 -3.41
N GLY A 35 -10.16 -10.60 -4.58
CA GLY A 35 -11.35 -10.57 -5.44
C GLY A 35 -11.34 -11.65 -6.53
N TYR A 36 -10.23 -12.36 -6.67
CA TYR A 36 -10.04 -13.42 -7.67
C TYR A 36 -9.58 -14.71 -7.00
N LEU A 37 -9.76 -15.84 -7.68
CA LEU A 37 -9.07 -17.06 -7.27
C LEU A 37 -7.56 -16.85 -7.42
N SER A 38 -6.79 -17.30 -6.45
CA SER A 38 -5.32 -17.26 -6.47
C SER A 38 -4.74 -18.41 -5.66
N GLU A 39 -3.44 -18.65 -5.78
CA GLU A 39 -2.70 -19.58 -4.94
C GLU A 39 -2.44 -19.07 -3.50
N GLU A 40 -3.07 -17.97 -3.09
CA GLU A 40 -2.95 -17.47 -1.72
C GLU A 40 -3.68 -18.40 -0.73
N ASP A 41 -2.92 -19.02 0.16
CA ASP A 41 -3.41 -19.85 1.25
C ASP A 41 -3.77 -19.05 2.52
N LYS A 42 -3.34 -17.78 2.59
CA LYS A 42 -3.60 -16.90 3.71
C LYS A 42 -4.97 -16.27 3.63
N THR A 43 -5.73 -16.49 4.70
CA THR A 43 -6.98 -15.82 5.00
C THR A 43 -6.80 -14.88 6.19
N TYR A 44 -7.78 -14.01 6.42
CA TYR A 44 -7.81 -13.19 7.62
C TYR A 44 -7.82 -14.05 8.91
N GLY A 45 -8.37 -15.26 8.85
CA GLY A 45 -8.52 -16.19 9.97
C GLY A 45 -7.24 -16.91 10.36
N ASN A 46 -6.35 -17.21 9.40
CA ASN A 46 -5.11 -17.95 9.64
C ASN A 46 -3.85 -17.06 9.68
N THR A 47 -3.96 -15.80 9.26
CA THR A 47 -2.81 -14.88 9.27
C THR A 47 -2.71 -14.15 10.60
N ILE A 48 -1.60 -14.37 11.31
CA ILE A 48 -1.31 -13.70 12.57
C ILE A 48 -0.71 -12.30 12.31
N GLY A 49 -1.37 -11.29 12.84
CA GLY A 49 -0.93 -9.90 12.83
C GLY A 49 0.21 -9.62 13.81
N ARG A 50 0.72 -8.39 13.75
CA ARG A 50 1.87 -7.89 14.54
C ARG A 50 1.61 -7.88 16.05
N LYS A 51 0.35 -7.82 16.47
CA LYS A 51 -0.06 -7.94 17.88
C LYS A 51 -0.30 -9.38 18.34
N GLY A 52 0.01 -10.37 17.51
CA GLY A 52 -0.11 -11.79 17.87
C GLY A 52 -1.51 -12.37 17.75
N PHE A 53 -2.45 -11.64 17.13
CA PHE A 53 -3.82 -12.10 16.91
C PHE A 53 -4.08 -12.32 15.42
N PRO A 54 -4.98 -13.25 15.04
CA PRO A 54 -5.45 -13.36 13.67
C PRO A 54 -5.98 -12.02 13.15
N LEU A 55 -5.72 -11.67 11.88
CA LEU A 55 -6.20 -10.42 11.28
C LEU A 55 -7.73 -10.31 11.26
N SER A 56 -8.44 -11.45 11.27
CA SER A 56 -9.90 -11.55 11.44
C SER A 56 -10.42 -10.89 12.72
N THR A 57 -9.55 -10.65 13.70
CA THR A 57 -9.84 -9.88 14.93
C THR A 57 -10.25 -8.43 14.65
N TYR A 58 -9.79 -7.87 13.52
CA TYR A 58 -9.91 -6.44 13.21
C TYR A 58 -10.88 -6.14 12.07
N VAL A 59 -11.44 -7.18 11.45
CA VAL A 59 -12.37 -7.10 10.34
C VAL A 59 -13.70 -7.77 10.66
N SER A 60 -14.66 -7.68 9.76
CA SER A 60 -15.94 -8.39 9.94
C SER A 60 -15.72 -9.90 9.92
N LYS A 61 -16.47 -10.64 10.73
CA LYS A 61 -16.39 -12.11 10.81
C LYS A 61 -16.63 -12.80 9.46
N ILE A 62 -17.39 -12.17 8.56
CA ILE A 62 -17.64 -12.69 7.20
C ILE A 62 -16.33 -12.82 6.41
N LEU A 63 -15.34 -11.97 6.69
CA LEU A 63 -14.06 -12.00 5.99
C LEU A 63 -13.09 -13.05 6.55
N LYS A 64 -13.44 -13.77 7.63
CA LYS A 64 -12.52 -14.67 8.32
C LYS A 64 -11.84 -15.66 7.35
N ASP A 65 -12.61 -16.31 6.49
CA ASP A 65 -12.10 -17.35 5.59
C ASP A 65 -11.83 -16.82 4.17
N VAL A 66 -11.86 -15.50 3.98
CA VAL A 66 -11.59 -14.85 2.71
C VAL A 66 -10.08 -14.68 2.52
N GLY A 67 -9.59 -14.95 1.31
CA GLY A 67 -8.19 -14.72 0.93
C GLY A 67 -7.81 -13.23 0.96
N MET A 68 -6.52 -12.95 1.10
CA MET A 68 -6.02 -11.57 1.18
C MET A 68 -5.15 -11.21 -0.02
N HIS A 69 -5.38 -10.02 -0.56
CA HIS A 69 -4.58 -9.47 -1.64
C HIS A 69 -3.40 -8.67 -1.06
N PHE A 70 -2.29 -9.36 -0.78
CA PHE A 70 -1.06 -8.72 -0.28
C PHE A 70 -0.38 -7.88 -1.36
N ASP A 71 -0.83 -6.63 -1.49
CA ASP A 71 -0.24 -5.66 -2.39
C ASP A 71 -0.30 -4.24 -1.79
N PRO A 72 0.81 -3.69 -1.26
CA PRO A 72 2.17 -4.25 -1.26
C PRO A 72 2.32 -5.45 -0.34
N GLU A 73 3.21 -6.37 -0.72
CA GLU A 73 3.75 -7.37 0.20
C GLU A 73 5.13 -6.92 0.71
N PHE A 74 5.33 -6.95 2.03
CA PHE A 74 6.54 -6.43 2.67
C PHE A 74 7.57 -7.50 3.03
N LYS A 75 7.39 -8.75 2.56
CA LYS A 75 8.35 -9.84 2.82
C LYS A 75 9.47 -9.84 1.79
N THR A 76 9.11 -9.65 0.53
CA THR A 76 10.03 -9.52 -0.61
C THR A 76 9.95 -8.17 -1.31
N TYR A 77 9.15 -7.25 -0.77
CA TYR A 77 9.02 -5.86 -1.19
C TYR A 77 8.58 -5.72 -2.65
N THR A 78 7.42 -6.24 -2.99
CA THR A 78 6.81 -6.08 -4.31
C THR A 78 5.47 -5.37 -4.21
N TYR A 79 5.20 -4.54 -5.23
CA TYR A 79 3.91 -3.88 -5.42
C TYR A 79 3.50 -3.98 -6.89
N GLY A 80 2.30 -4.48 -7.16
CA GLY A 80 1.74 -4.67 -8.49
C GLY A 80 0.52 -3.79 -8.75
N ASP A 81 0.34 -3.32 -9.99
CA ASP A 81 -0.89 -2.62 -10.38
C ASP A 81 -1.13 -2.70 -11.89
N PRO A 82 -2.19 -3.39 -12.37
CA PRO A 82 -2.55 -3.45 -13.78
C PRO A 82 -3.52 -2.33 -14.21
N THR A 83 -3.81 -1.36 -13.33
CA THR A 83 -4.84 -0.35 -13.58
C THR A 83 -4.24 0.95 -14.15
N SER A 84 -5.09 1.97 -14.35
CA SER A 84 -4.68 3.32 -14.76
C SER A 84 -3.50 3.94 -13.96
N LYS A 85 -3.22 3.46 -12.74
CA LYS A 85 -2.07 3.90 -11.93
C LYS A 85 -0.72 3.55 -12.56
N ARG A 86 -0.67 2.52 -13.41
CA ARG A 86 0.52 2.07 -14.16
C ARG A 86 1.31 3.23 -14.78
N SER A 87 0.62 4.12 -15.47
CA SER A 87 1.23 5.29 -16.14
C SER A 87 2.07 6.19 -15.21
N SER A 88 1.75 6.22 -13.92
CA SER A 88 2.52 6.93 -12.89
C SER A 88 3.67 6.07 -12.36
N LEU A 89 3.40 4.78 -12.12
CA LEU A 89 4.38 3.82 -11.59
C LEU A 89 5.56 3.60 -12.55
N LEU A 90 5.30 3.54 -13.87
CA LEU A 90 6.33 3.44 -14.91
C LEU A 90 7.32 4.62 -14.94
N ARG A 91 7.00 5.74 -14.29
CA ARG A 91 7.89 6.91 -14.20
C ARG A 91 8.91 6.81 -13.06
N LEU A 92 8.75 5.82 -12.18
CA LEU A 92 9.71 5.53 -11.13
C LEU A 92 10.96 4.89 -11.73
N GLN A 93 12.10 5.13 -11.09
CA GLN A 93 13.38 4.57 -11.46
C GLN A 93 14.07 4.02 -10.21
N LYS A 94 15.15 3.24 -10.41
CA LYS A 94 15.98 2.76 -9.32
C LYS A 94 16.39 3.93 -8.40
N ASN A 95 16.30 3.69 -7.10
CA ASN A 95 16.52 4.65 -6.01
C ASN A 95 15.43 5.70 -5.80
N ASP A 96 14.34 5.73 -6.57
CA ASP A 96 13.15 6.52 -6.22
C ASP A 96 12.42 5.90 -5.00
N LEU A 97 11.48 6.64 -4.41
CA LEU A 97 10.62 6.14 -3.33
C LEU A 97 9.19 5.88 -3.81
N LEU A 98 8.69 4.69 -3.48
CA LEU A 98 7.26 4.39 -3.48
C LEU A 98 6.78 4.27 -2.03
N VAL A 99 5.95 5.20 -1.59
CA VAL A 99 5.51 5.35 -0.20
C VAL A 99 4.05 4.95 -0.07
N PHE A 100 3.77 4.04 0.85
CA PHE A 100 2.46 3.47 1.07
C PHE A 100 1.78 4.10 2.28
N TYR A 101 0.54 4.54 2.10
CA TYR A 101 -0.28 5.04 3.19
C TYR A 101 -1.62 4.31 3.24
N ALA A 102 -2.17 4.16 4.44
CA ALA A 102 -3.42 3.46 4.68
C ALA A 102 -4.36 4.30 5.55
N GLY A 103 -5.66 4.01 5.48
CA GLY A 103 -6.62 4.50 6.45
C GLY A 103 -6.54 3.65 7.70
N LEU A 104 -6.29 4.29 8.84
CA LEU A 104 -6.26 3.63 10.15
C LEU A 104 -7.22 4.32 11.10
N LYS A 105 -7.80 3.52 12.01
CA LYS A 105 -8.70 3.99 13.08
C LYS A 105 -8.18 3.54 14.45
N PRO A 106 -8.31 4.36 15.51
CA PRO A 106 -7.88 3.97 16.84
C PRO A 106 -8.57 2.69 17.32
N TYR A 107 -7.77 1.70 17.75
CA TYR A 107 -8.30 0.43 18.24
C TYR A 107 -8.98 0.59 19.61
N ASN A 108 -10.16 0.00 19.78
CA ASN A 108 -10.97 0.02 21.02
C ASN A 108 -11.26 1.42 21.60
N GLN A 109 -11.32 2.47 20.77
CA GLN A 109 -11.70 3.81 21.19
C GLN A 109 -13.01 4.25 20.55
N LYS A 110 -14.06 4.43 21.36
CA LYS A 110 -15.40 4.83 20.89
C LYS A 110 -15.43 6.18 20.17
N LYS A 111 -14.51 7.10 20.49
CA LYS A 111 -14.42 8.45 19.93
C LYS A 111 -13.17 8.68 19.05
N GLY A 112 -12.42 7.61 18.75
CA GLY A 112 -11.20 7.71 17.97
C GLY A 112 -11.51 7.98 16.50
N GLU A 113 -10.98 9.08 15.96
CA GLU A 113 -11.21 9.44 14.57
C GLU A 113 -10.22 8.76 13.62
N ALA A 114 -10.74 8.23 12.53
CA ALA A 114 -9.93 7.72 11.43
C ALA A 114 -9.03 8.81 10.84
N ALA A 115 -7.87 8.41 10.34
CA ALA A 115 -7.00 9.27 9.54
C ALA A 115 -6.16 8.41 8.59
N LEU A 116 -5.44 9.07 7.69
CA LEU A 116 -4.48 8.46 6.79
C LEU A 116 -3.08 8.57 7.36
N TYR A 117 -2.34 7.47 7.26
CA TYR A 117 -1.00 7.33 7.82
C TYR A 117 -0.08 6.67 6.81
N ILE A 118 1.19 7.12 6.72
CA ILE A 118 2.22 6.32 6.06
C ILE A 118 2.46 5.09 6.91
N ILE A 119 2.46 3.93 6.25
CA ILE A 119 2.66 2.63 6.88
C ILE A 119 3.96 1.96 6.43
N GLY A 120 4.54 2.36 5.30
CA GLY A 120 5.72 1.71 4.75
C GLY A 120 6.15 2.36 3.45
N TYR A 121 7.29 1.92 2.94
CA TYR A 121 7.85 2.40 1.68
C TYR A 121 8.79 1.38 1.07
N PHE A 122 9.00 1.50 -0.24
CA PHE A 122 10.08 0.87 -0.96
C PHE A 122 11.03 1.94 -1.49
N THR A 123 12.33 1.77 -1.25
CA THR A 123 13.33 2.33 -2.18
C THR A 123 13.33 1.44 -3.41
N VAL A 124 12.97 2.00 -4.56
CA VAL A 124 12.79 1.25 -5.81
C VAL A 124 14.11 0.59 -6.20
N LYS A 125 14.07 -0.72 -6.40
CA LYS A 125 15.15 -1.50 -7.00
C LYS A 125 14.97 -1.56 -8.51
N GLU A 126 13.75 -1.86 -8.96
CA GLU A 126 13.44 -2.07 -10.37
C GLU A 126 11.94 -1.86 -10.63
N VAL A 127 11.63 -1.40 -11.84
CA VAL A 127 10.27 -1.26 -12.38
C VAL A 127 10.15 -2.24 -13.55
N ILE A 128 9.21 -3.18 -13.46
CA ILE A 128 9.04 -4.27 -14.41
C ILE A 128 7.71 -4.03 -15.14
N ASP A 129 7.77 -3.77 -16.44
CA ASP A 129 6.58 -3.62 -17.29
C ASP A 129 6.33 -4.92 -18.06
N PHE A 130 5.30 -5.69 -17.70
CA PHE A 130 5.02 -7.00 -18.30
C PHE A 130 4.65 -6.92 -19.78
N ASN A 131 4.26 -5.75 -20.28
CA ASN A 131 3.99 -5.56 -21.72
C ASN A 131 5.27 -5.54 -22.57
N LEU A 132 6.44 -5.33 -21.96
CA LEU A 132 7.72 -5.24 -22.66
C LEU A 132 8.56 -6.52 -22.54
N LEU A 133 8.09 -7.50 -21.78
CA LEU A 133 8.82 -8.73 -21.50
C LEU A 133 8.58 -9.77 -22.60
N SER A 134 9.65 -10.42 -23.03
CA SER A 134 9.59 -11.70 -23.74
C SER A 134 9.04 -12.81 -22.84
N THR A 135 8.62 -13.94 -23.43
CA THR A 135 8.14 -15.11 -22.68
C THR A 135 9.15 -15.60 -21.63
N GLU A 136 10.44 -15.69 -21.99
CA GLU A 136 11.49 -16.13 -21.06
C GLU A 136 11.67 -15.13 -19.90
N GLU A 137 11.63 -13.84 -20.18
CA GLU A 137 11.71 -12.82 -19.13
C GLU A 137 10.48 -12.86 -18.22
N ARG A 138 9.27 -13.05 -18.77
CA ARG A 138 8.04 -13.20 -17.99
C ARG A 138 8.16 -14.33 -17.00
N GLU A 139 8.55 -15.53 -17.43
CA GLU A 139 8.74 -16.68 -16.55
C GLU A 139 9.74 -16.37 -15.42
N LYS A 140 10.87 -15.77 -15.76
CA LYS A 140 11.89 -15.34 -14.79
C LYS A 140 11.32 -14.35 -13.76
N TYR A 141 10.55 -13.36 -14.18
CA TYR A 141 9.97 -12.37 -13.28
C TYR A 141 8.82 -12.95 -12.45
N CYS A 142 7.98 -13.83 -13.00
CA CYS A 142 6.97 -14.56 -12.24
C CYS A 142 7.62 -15.37 -11.10
N ASN A 143 8.66 -16.14 -11.41
CA ASN A 143 9.43 -16.88 -10.41
C ASN A 143 10.03 -15.97 -9.33
N ARG A 144 10.61 -14.83 -9.73
CA ARG A 144 11.25 -13.87 -8.83
C ARG A 144 10.24 -13.11 -7.96
N CYS A 145 9.04 -12.86 -8.48
CA CYS A 145 7.98 -12.08 -7.85
C CYS A 145 6.80 -12.95 -7.37
N LYS A 146 7.00 -14.25 -7.16
CA LYS A 146 5.96 -15.23 -6.77
C LYS A 146 5.14 -14.90 -5.52
N ASN A 147 5.63 -14.01 -4.65
CA ASN A 147 4.89 -13.56 -3.48
C ASN A 147 3.88 -12.45 -3.81
N ASN A 148 4.04 -11.76 -4.94
CA ASN A 148 3.14 -10.69 -5.35
C ASN A 148 1.76 -11.26 -5.68
N ALA A 149 0.72 -10.58 -5.22
CA ALA A 149 -0.65 -11.07 -5.35
C ALA A 149 -1.11 -11.23 -6.81
N HIS A 150 -0.61 -10.40 -7.74
CA HIS A 150 -0.94 -10.55 -9.17
C HIS A 150 -0.28 -11.79 -9.78
N ILE A 151 0.93 -12.15 -9.34
CA ILE A 151 1.60 -13.38 -9.80
C ILE A 151 0.87 -14.62 -9.26
N LYS A 152 0.41 -14.59 -8.00
CA LYS A 152 -0.35 -15.71 -7.42
C LYS A 152 -1.69 -15.98 -8.11
N ARG A 153 -2.22 -15.03 -8.87
CA ARG A 153 -3.42 -15.23 -9.68
C ARG A 153 -3.13 -15.94 -11.01
N MET A 154 -1.89 -15.86 -11.50
CA MET A 154 -1.50 -16.32 -12.84
C MET A 154 -1.83 -17.80 -13.09
N GLU A 155 -1.51 -18.70 -12.15
CA GLU A 155 -1.76 -20.15 -12.32
C GLU A 155 -3.24 -20.49 -12.54
N ILE A 156 -4.15 -19.66 -12.03
CA ILE A 156 -5.60 -19.90 -12.12
C ILE A 156 -6.24 -19.07 -13.23
N LEU A 157 -5.77 -17.84 -13.45
CA LEU A 157 -6.35 -16.90 -14.40
C LEU A 157 -5.66 -16.86 -15.76
N GLY A 158 -4.55 -17.59 -15.94
CA GLY A 158 -3.77 -17.58 -17.17
C GLY A 158 -2.79 -16.42 -17.29
N GLU A 159 -1.91 -16.50 -18.29
CA GLU A 159 -0.88 -15.49 -18.56
C GLU A 159 -1.46 -14.15 -19.02
N GLU A 160 -2.66 -14.14 -19.61
CA GLU A 160 -3.37 -12.91 -19.98
C GLU A 160 -3.63 -12.00 -18.78
N HIS A 161 -3.67 -12.54 -17.55
CA HIS A 161 -3.80 -11.73 -16.33
C HIS A 161 -2.61 -10.79 -16.11
N LEU A 162 -1.47 -11.07 -16.73
CA LEU A 162 -0.26 -10.28 -16.62
C LEU A 162 -0.22 -9.12 -17.63
N GLU A 163 -1.19 -9.04 -18.54
CA GLU A 163 -1.32 -7.88 -19.43
C GLU A 163 -1.53 -6.59 -18.62
N ASP A 164 -0.83 -5.54 -19.04
CA ASP A 164 -0.76 -4.23 -18.40
C ASP A 164 -0.23 -4.22 -16.96
N LEU A 165 0.25 -5.36 -16.44
CA LEU A 165 0.82 -5.42 -15.11
C LEU A 165 2.17 -4.67 -15.07
N VAL A 166 2.30 -3.74 -14.13
CA VAL A 166 3.60 -3.25 -13.68
C VAL A 166 3.87 -3.76 -12.28
N ILE A 167 5.07 -4.30 -12.05
CA ILE A 167 5.56 -4.64 -10.71
C ILE A 167 6.74 -3.73 -10.35
N ILE A 168 6.63 -3.09 -9.19
CA ILE A 168 7.70 -2.34 -8.54
C ILE A 168 8.34 -3.26 -7.50
N THR A 169 9.66 -3.45 -7.59
CA THR A 169 10.41 -4.16 -6.55
C THR A 169 11.19 -3.17 -5.69
N GLY A 170 11.23 -3.44 -4.38
CA GLY A 170 11.96 -2.68 -3.40
C GLY A 170 13.36 -3.24 -3.11
N GLN A 171 14.27 -2.38 -2.67
CA GLN A 171 15.58 -2.79 -2.17
C GLN A 171 15.45 -3.39 -0.77
N LYS A 172 16.05 -4.56 -0.53
CA LYS A 172 15.96 -5.30 0.75
C LYS A 172 16.37 -4.46 1.96
N ASN A 173 17.43 -3.65 1.83
CA ASN A 173 17.95 -2.81 2.92
C ASN A 173 17.47 -1.34 2.84
N GLY A 174 16.54 -1.04 1.91
CA GLY A 174 16.00 0.30 1.70
C GLY A 174 14.47 0.33 1.67
N SER A 175 13.81 -0.74 2.14
CA SER A 175 12.37 -0.89 2.11
C SER A 175 11.89 -1.40 3.46
N LYS A 176 10.77 -0.89 3.95
CA LYS A 176 10.29 -1.20 5.31
C LYS A 176 8.77 -1.04 5.40
N LEU A 177 8.12 -1.97 6.11
CA LEU A 177 6.86 -1.70 6.80
C LEU A 177 7.21 -1.05 8.14
N LEU A 178 6.74 0.17 8.36
CA LEU A 178 7.12 0.96 9.54
C LEU A 178 6.66 0.31 10.83
N ASP A 179 7.42 0.53 11.90
CA ASP A 179 7.03 0.05 13.21
C ASP A 179 5.86 0.84 13.78
N LYS A 180 5.89 2.16 13.55
CA LYS A 180 4.84 3.12 13.90
C LYS A 180 4.33 3.84 12.66
N ALA A 181 3.03 4.07 12.62
CA ALA A 181 2.40 4.76 11.51
C ALA A 181 2.56 6.29 11.64
N ILE A 182 2.90 6.97 10.54
CA ILE A 182 3.09 8.42 10.55
C ILE A 182 1.82 9.09 10.07
N LYS A 183 1.13 9.85 10.94
CA LYS A 183 -0.13 10.54 10.57
C LYS A 183 0.12 11.61 9.52
N ILE A 184 -0.56 11.53 8.39
CA ILE A 184 -0.38 12.47 7.28
C ILE A 184 -1.58 13.35 6.97
N SER A 185 -2.77 12.96 7.42
CA SER A 185 -4.01 13.71 7.15
C SER A 185 -4.60 14.42 8.34
N GLU A 186 -5.37 15.46 8.06
CA GLU A 186 -6.35 16.09 8.96
C GLU A 186 -7.73 16.09 8.31
N LYS A 187 -8.78 16.42 9.07
CA LYS A 187 -10.11 16.65 8.51
C LYS A 187 -10.14 17.94 7.69
N GLY A 188 -10.72 17.86 6.51
CA GLY A 188 -11.11 19.00 5.70
C GLY A 188 -12.48 18.73 5.07
N SER A 189 -12.87 19.54 4.11
CA SER A 189 -14.13 19.40 3.38
C SER A 189 -13.93 19.60 1.88
N ASP A 190 -14.83 19.04 1.07
CA ASP A 190 -14.87 19.27 -0.37
C ASP A 190 -15.54 20.61 -0.69
N SER A 191 -15.69 20.92 -1.98
CA SER A 191 -16.31 22.16 -2.44
C SER A 191 -17.78 22.33 -2.01
N ILE A 192 -18.44 21.25 -1.59
CA ILE A 192 -19.84 21.25 -1.12
C ILE A 192 -19.95 20.96 0.39
N GLY A 193 -18.83 21.03 1.13
CA GLY A 193 -18.79 20.91 2.58
C GLY A 193 -18.73 19.49 3.15
N ARG A 194 -18.68 18.44 2.31
CA ARG A 194 -18.62 17.06 2.80
C ARG A 194 -17.25 16.75 3.42
N PRO A 195 -17.20 16.08 4.59
CA PRO A 195 -15.94 15.75 5.24
C PRO A 195 -15.02 14.88 4.37
N LEU A 196 -13.73 15.20 4.36
CA LEU A 196 -12.71 14.40 3.68
C LEU A 196 -11.36 14.48 4.37
N HIS A 197 -10.48 13.52 4.08
CA HIS A 197 -9.10 13.56 4.55
C HIS A 197 -8.20 14.37 3.60
N VAL A 198 -7.68 15.50 4.11
CA VAL A 198 -6.72 16.35 3.40
C VAL A 198 -5.32 16.18 3.97
N VAL A 199 -4.30 16.51 3.18
CA VAL A 199 -2.91 16.61 3.67
C VAL A 199 -2.84 17.60 4.83
N SER A 200 -2.37 17.11 5.99
CA SER A 200 -2.25 17.93 7.20
C SER A 200 -1.31 19.10 7.03
N LYS A 201 -1.54 20.20 7.77
CA LYS A 201 -0.67 21.39 7.72
C LYS A 201 0.82 21.05 7.91
N LYS A 202 1.14 20.12 8.81
CA LYS A 202 2.51 19.63 9.08
C LYS A 202 3.14 18.93 7.87
N MET A 203 2.34 18.19 7.08
CA MET A 203 2.84 17.41 5.94
C MET A 203 2.96 18.21 4.64
N ARG A 204 2.22 19.31 4.49
CA ARG A 204 2.29 20.17 3.29
C ARG A 204 3.72 20.61 2.92
N PRO A 205 4.58 21.11 3.85
CA PRO A 205 5.96 21.48 3.52
C PRO A 205 6.88 20.28 3.25
N ILE A 206 6.48 19.06 3.64
CA ILE A 206 7.23 17.81 3.40
C ILE A 206 6.84 17.20 2.05
N PHE A 207 5.59 17.30 1.65
CA PHE A 207 5.12 16.76 0.37
C PHE A 207 5.21 17.77 -0.77
N GLY A 208 5.10 19.06 -0.46
CA GLY A 208 4.98 20.13 -1.45
C GLY A 208 3.62 20.24 -2.12
N PHE A 209 2.60 19.50 -1.65
CA PHE A 209 1.24 19.61 -2.15
C PHE A 209 0.21 19.67 -1.02
N LYS A 210 -1.01 20.12 -1.35
CA LYS A 210 -2.16 20.25 -0.46
C LYS A 210 -3.40 19.60 -1.07
N GLY A 211 -4.48 19.52 -0.31
CA GLY A 211 -5.78 19.03 -0.78
C GLY A 211 -6.06 17.57 -0.42
N SER A 212 -7.06 16.99 -1.07
CA SER A 212 -7.54 15.63 -0.77
C SER A 212 -6.49 14.56 -1.08
N ILE A 213 -6.28 13.67 -0.10
CA ILE A 213 -5.44 12.47 -0.21
C ILE A 213 -6.25 11.19 0.08
N GLN A 214 -7.59 11.30 0.12
CA GLN A 214 -8.50 10.20 0.44
C GLN A 214 -8.57 9.11 -0.63
N ARG A 215 -8.48 9.47 -1.91
CA ARG A 215 -8.56 8.48 -3.01
C ARG A 215 -7.19 7.87 -3.30
N SER A 216 -7.17 6.66 -3.84
CA SER A 216 -5.98 5.90 -4.24
C SER A 216 -5.31 6.41 -5.52
N ARG A 217 -5.36 7.72 -5.78
CA ARG A 217 -4.65 8.33 -6.91
C ARG A 217 -3.19 8.56 -6.52
N PRO A 218 -2.21 8.08 -7.29
CA PRO A 218 -0.81 8.34 -7.01
C PRO A 218 -0.53 9.84 -6.86
N ARG A 219 0.30 10.21 -5.87
CA ARG A 219 0.69 11.61 -5.61
C ARG A 219 2.20 11.74 -5.66
N LYS A 220 2.70 12.56 -6.59
CA LYS A 220 4.14 12.88 -6.65
C LYS A 220 4.47 13.93 -5.58
N VAL A 221 5.52 13.68 -4.82
CA VAL A 221 6.15 14.68 -3.94
C VAL A 221 6.93 15.66 -4.80
N LYS A 222 6.89 16.94 -4.46
CA LYS A 222 7.71 17.95 -5.14
C LYS A 222 9.19 17.60 -4.98
N GLU A 223 9.96 17.73 -6.05
CA GLU A 223 11.33 17.22 -6.13
C GLU A 223 12.23 17.82 -5.05
N GLU A 224 12.10 19.12 -4.81
CA GLU A 224 12.81 19.86 -3.76
C GLU A 224 12.47 19.43 -2.32
N ASN A 225 11.43 18.61 -2.14
CA ASN A 225 10.99 18.13 -0.82
C ASN A 225 11.25 16.64 -0.60
N VAL A 226 11.82 15.91 -1.56
CA VAL A 226 12.09 14.46 -1.44
C VAL A 226 13.01 14.17 -0.25
N ASP A 227 14.03 15.00 0.00
CA ASP A 227 14.93 14.80 1.15
C ASP A 227 14.23 15.04 2.49
N LYS A 228 13.25 15.96 2.57
CA LYS A 228 12.44 16.14 3.79
C LYS A 228 11.61 14.89 4.08
N LEU A 229 11.07 14.25 3.04
CA LEU A 229 10.34 13.00 3.19
C LEU A 229 11.27 11.85 3.61
N LYS A 230 12.47 11.74 3.03
CA LYS A 230 13.47 10.73 3.45
C LYS A 230 13.83 10.87 4.92
N ASN A 231 14.11 12.10 5.37
CA ASN A 231 14.44 12.36 6.77
C ASN A 231 13.29 11.95 7.71
N LEU A 232 12.04 12.14 7.29
CA LEU A 232 10.87 11.67 8.04
C LEU A 232 10.76 10.14 8.07
N LEU A 233 11.01 9.46 6.95
CA LEU A 233 10.85 8.01 6.83
C LEU A 233 11.98 7.21 7.47
N PHE A 234 13.21 7.75 7.46
CA PHE A 234 14.40 7.03 7.92
C PHE A 234 14.74 7.31 9.38
N ALA A 235 13.98 8.19 10.03
CA ALA A 235 14.03 8.39 11.48
C ALA A 235 13.21 7.36 12.27
N GLU A 236 12.39 6.53 11.58
CA GLU A 236 11.47 5.52 12.13
C GLU A 236 11.84 4.09 11.69
#